data_AF-A0A8H7H9A1-F1
#
_entry.id   AF-A0A8H7H9A1-F1
#
_cell.length_a   1.000
_cell.length_b   1.000
_cell.length_c   1.000
_cell.angle_alpha   90.00
_cell.angle_beta   90.00
_cell.angle_gamma   90.00
#
_symmetry.space_group_name_H-M   'P 1'
#
loop_
_entity.id
_entity.type
_entity.pdbx_description
1 polymer ?
#
loop_
_entity_poly.entity_id
_entity_poly.type
_entity_poly.pdbx_seq_one_letter_code
_entity_poly.pdbx_strand_id
1 'polypeptide(L)'
;MYTYIPRRDLKLGYFDGTSAATLEGPRDLQDIAFNDRFVSGKTYNPWVHAVSMCKWAEQVGLDGIVRMEPSFEAVLCHIESDLQLTSRRDLLYHETNLFPGQGVPGGPSATSMMDLHPRLGPNTPHFPGPMIPAYPSPPGWKGRQRNFADVAFESIRAGMWHNHFPGESRVILDYSSIVSAYDETYSSLVHDRQGVPRMKHRLNNISAGDMSRLKTEMEEVLKTGRPAPSVNWRSLLQDIISRYGERLEELRYLLRRSDLDAEAIVAKAREKILIMLTPHIVLPKSKSNSIRVRRGDQQPLHTSSSDTSASHSTPDDDWPTRIYDACANHPAIDFARERQLTAQEKRLANSIERVNRAICSTLTTVWATAFDSGDKPLLSKYMVIEWKKEIEELMDWLDWTMWIKCDPPCGQGFQCILATWPWEVFTGEEDVGPVCRDHAEGDIY
;
A
#
# COMPACT_ATOMS: atom_id res chain seq x y z
N MET A 1 30.98 -0.89 -6.78
CA MET A 1 29.66 -1.35 -7.25
C MET A 1 29.81 -2.64 -8.04
N TYR A 2 29.06 -3.66 -7.64
CA TYR A 2 28.95 -4.92 -8.38
C TYR A 2 27.56 -4.99 -9.00
N THR A 3 27.49 -5.43 -10.26
CA THR A 3 26.23 -5.64 -10.97
C THR A 3 26.13 -7.10 -11.34
N TYR A 4 25.01 -7.70 -10.98
CA TYR A 4 24.72 -9.10 -11.22
C TYR A 4 23.47 -9.25 -12.10
N ILE A 5 23.41 -10.36 -12.83
CA ILE A 5 22.21 -10.83 -13.52
C ILE A 5 21.88 -12.25 -13.03
N PRO A 6 20.60 -12.58 -12.78
CA PRO A 6 20.20 -13.96 -12.51
C PRO A 6 20.50 -14.87 -13.70
N ARG A 7 21.00 -16.08 -13.43
CA ARG A 7 21.24 -17.10 -14.46
C ARG A 7 19.96 -17.82 -14.89
N ARG A 8 18.91 -17.71 -14.08
CA ARG A 8 17.56 -18.27 -14.24
C ARG A 8 16.57 -17.41 -13.49
N ASP A 9 15.29 -17.69 -13.65
CA ASP A 9 14.26 -17.13 -12.78
C ASP A 9 14.48 -17.60 -11.34
N LEU A 10 14.50 -16.65 -10.41
CA LEU A 10 14.65 -16.90 -8.98
C LEU A 10 13.28 -16.92 -8.31
N LYS A 11 13.02 -17.93 -7.49
CA LYS A 11 11.81 -18.03 -6.68
C LYS A 11 12.10 -17.39 -5.33
N LEU A 12 11.64 -16.16 -5.13
CA LEU A 12 11.89 -15.37 -3.93
C LEU A 12 10.61 -15.17 -3.12
N GLY A 13 10.72 -15.26 -1.79
CA GLY A 13 9.64 -14.85 -0.89
C GLY A 13 9.60 -13.33 -0.76
N TYR A 14 8.47 -12.70 -1.06
CA TYR A 14 8.31 -11.25 -0.93
C TYR A 14 7.68 -10.90 0.41
N PHE A 15 8.41 -10.18 1.26
CA PHE A 15 7.94 -9.69 2.55
C PHE A 15 7.63 -8.20 2.46
N ASP A 16 6.34 -7.85 2.44
CA ASP A 16 5.89 -6.45 2.50
C ASP A 16 6.00 -5.93 3.93
N GLY A 17 7.20 -5.46 4.25
CA GLY A 17 7.54 -4.97 5.58
C GLY A 17 6.96 -3.58 5.92
N THR A 18 6.57 -2.79 4.93
CA THR A 18 6.18 -1.38 5.14
C THR A 18 4.70 -1.18 5.47
N SER A 19 3.94 -2.28 5.59
CA SER A 19 2.53 -2.22 6.00
C SER A 19 2.31 -1.58 7.39
N ALA A 20 3.37 -1.54 8.21
CA ALA A 20 3.53 -0.68 9.37
C ALA A 20 4.77 0.19 9.15
N ALA A 21 4.64 1.51 9.01
CA ALA A 21 5.82 2.37 8.88
C ALA A 21 6.41 2.71 10.26
N THR A 22 6.55 1.67 11.09
CA THR A 22 7.37 1.72 12.31
C THR A 22 8.66 0.97 12.02
N LEU A 23 9.77 1.39 12.63
CA LEU A 23 11.11 0.89 12.31
C LEU A 23 11.31 -0.62 12.52
N GLU A 24 10.50 -1.27 13.35
CA GLU A 24 10.58 -2.72 13.59
C GLU A 24 9.52 -3.53 12.83
N GLY A 25 8.43 -2.89 12.37
CA GLY A 25 7.33 -3.54 11.64
C GLY A 25 7.78 -4.35 10.41
N PRO A 26 8.78 -3.89 9.62
CA PRO A 26 9.24 -4.63 8.45
C PRO A 26 9.73 -6.05 8.68
N ARG A 27 10.08 -6.39 9.93
CA ARG A 27 10.59 -7.72 10.29
C ARG A 27 9.53 -8.65 10.88
N ASP A 28 8.33 -8.17 11.16
CA ASP A 28 7.34 -8.95 11.91
C ASP A 28 6.99 -10.29 11.22
N LEU A 29 6.70 -10.28 9.91
CA LEU A 29 6.44 -11.52 9.15
C LEU A 29 7.69 -12.39 9.00
N GLN A 30 8.86 -11.77 8.86
CA GLN A 30 10.15 -12.47 8.76
C GLN A 30 10.46 -13.24 10.05
N ASP A 31 10.21 -12.61 11.20
CA ASP A 31 10.39 -13.19 12.52
C ASP A 31 9.45 -14.38 12.76
N ILE A 32 8.19 -14.29 12.31
CA ILE A 32 7.26 -15.43 12.33
C ILE A 32 7.75 -16.56 11.43
N ALA A 33 8.16 -16.25 10.19
CA ALA A 33 8.53 -17.27 9.22
C ALA A 33 9.74 -18.10 9.69
N PHE A 34 10.83 -17.44 10.09
CA PHE A 34 12.12 -18.13 10.26
C PHE A 34 12.84 -17.88 11.60
N ASN A 35 12.26 -17.12 12.55
CA ASN A 35 12.79 -17.02 13.92
C ASN A 35 11.88 -17.66 14.97
N ASP A 36 10.63 -18.00 14.64
CA ASP A 36 9.59 -18.53 15.55
C ASP A 36 9.29 -17.61 16.75
N ARG A 37 9.78 -16.37 16.72
CA ARG A 37 9.62 -15.34 17.75
C ARG A 37 10.03 -13.98 17.20
N PHE A 38 9.46 -12.92 17.77
CA PHE A 38 9.88 -11.55 17.51
C PHE A 38 11.26 -11.25 18.11
N VAL A 39 12.18 -10.76 17.30
CA VAL A 39 13.54 -10.42 17.69
C VAL A 39 13.63 -8.91 17.91
N SER A 40 13.84 -8.49 19.14
CA SER A 40 14.02 -7.09 19.52
C SER A 40 15.14 -6.43 18.70
N GLY A 41 14.96 -5.16 18.30
CA GLY A 41 16.01 -4.39 17.62
C GLY A 41 17.34 -4.36 18.38
N LYS A 42 17.33 -4.45 19.72
CA LYS A 42 18.55 -4.43 20.56
C LYS A 42 19.43 -5.68 20.40
N THR A 43 18.82 -6.80 20.02
CA THR A 43 19.49 -8.10 19.87
C THR A 43 19.52 -8.57 18.42
N TYR A 44 19.03 -7.74 17.50
CA TYR A 44 18.96 -8.05 16.09
C TYR A 44 20.38 -8.17 15.50
N ASN A 45 20.60 -9.27 14.76
CA ASN A 45 21.82 -9.48 13.99
C ASN A 45 21.42 -9.83 12.55
N PRO A 46 21.69 -8.97 11.56
CA PRO A 46 21.24 -9.17 10.18
C PRO A 46 21.82 -10.43 9.52
N TRP A 47 23.01 -10.90 9.92
CA TRP A 47 23.59 -12.13 9.36
C TRP A 47 22.99 -13.39 9.93
N VAL A 48 22.79 -13.41 11.26
CA VAL A 48 22.09 -14.53 11.89
C VAL A 48 20.69 -14.62 11.30
N HIS A 49 20.04 -13.47 11.10
CA HIS A 49 18.75 -13.37 10.44
C HIS A 49 18.81 -13.89 8.99
N ALA A 50 19.80 -13.49 8.18
CA ALA A 50 19.97 -14.00 6.81
C ALA A 50 20.25 -15.51 6.75
N VAL A 51 21.04 -16.04 7.69
CA VAL A 51 21.32 -17.49 7.78
C VAL A 51 20.06 -18.27 8.18
N SER A 52 19.30 -17.80 9.17
CA SER A 52 18.02 -18.39 9.54
C SER A 52 17.02 -18.33 8.38
N MET A 53 16.96 -17.19 7.69
CA MET A 53 16.14 -17.00 6.50
C MET A 53 16.50 -18.02 5.42
N CYS A 54 17.78 -18.22 5.11
CA CYS A 54 18.19 -19.17 4.09
C CYS A 54 17.91 -20.63 4.46
N LYS A 55 18.03 -21.00 5.74
CA LYS A 55 17.61 -22.33 6.22
C LYS A 55 16.13 -22.56 6.01
N TRP A 56 15.29 -21.57 6.30
CA TRP A 56 13.85 -21.65 6.05
C TRP A 56 13.54 -21.66 4.55
N ALA A 57 14.16 -20.77 3.77
CA ALA A 57 14.00 -20.67 2.33
C ALA A 57 14.28 -22.02 1.64
N GLU A 58 15.34 -22.72 2.02
CA GLU A 58 15.66 -24.06 1.52
C GLU A 58 14.53 -25.08 1.81
N GLN A 59 13.91 -25.04 3.00
CA GLN A 59 12.81 -25.93 3.39
C GLN A 59 11.55 -25.73 2.56
N VAL A 60 11.29 -24.49 2.13
CA VAL A 60 10.11 -24.12 1.32
C VAL A 60 10.42 -23.99 -0.18
N GLY A 61 11.66 -24.33 -0.57
CA GLY A 61 12.12 -24.28 -1.96
C GLY A 61 12.12 -22.85 -2.54
N LEU A 62 12.67 -21.90 -1.79
CA LEU A 62 12.97 -20.53 -2.22
C LEU A 62 14.48 -20.34 -2.40
N ASP A 63 14.87 -19.46 -3.32
CA ASP A 63 16.26 -19.07 -3.57
C ASP A 63 16.73 -17.92 -2.66
N GLY A 64 15.80 -17.35 -1.90
CA GLY A 64 16.00 -16.20 -1.04
C GLY A 64 14.71 -15.41 -0.83
N ILE A 65 14.85 -14.16 -0.41
CA ILE A 65 13.74 -13.24 -0.17
C ILE A 65 13.97 -11.88 -0.82
N VAL A 66 12.88 -11.16 -1.01
CA VAL A 66 12.87 -9.72 -1.26
C VAL A 66 12.08 -9.07 -0.13
N ARG A 67 12.58 -7.95 0.38
CA ARG A 67 11.90 -7.12 1.37
C ARG A 67 12.05 -5.65 1.05
N MET A 68 11.17 -4.84 1.61
CA MET A 68 11.27 -3.39 1.56
C MET A 68 12.00 -2.85 2.80
N GLU A 69 13.02 -2.04 2.55
CA GLU A 69 13.82 -1.24 3.49
C GLU A 69 13.78 0.23 2.97
N PRO A 70 14.84 1.09 2.88
CA PRO A 70 14.69 2.41 2.24
C PRO A 70 14.40 2.29 0.73
N SER A 71 14.58 1.07 0.18
CA SER A 71 14.15 0.65 -1.14
C SER A 71 13.92 -0.87 -1.12
N PHE A 72 14.17 -1.58 -2.22
CA PHE A 72 14.10 -3.04 -2.27
C PHE A 72 15.45 -3.66 -1.93
N GLU A 73 15.46 -4.60 -0.98
CA GLU A 73 16.60 -5.46 -0.68
C GLU A 73 16.28 -6.90 -1.10
N ALA A 74 17.19 -7.50 -1.87
CA ALA A 74 17.15 -8.93 -2.18
C ALA A 74 18.24 -9.64 -1.38
N VAL A 75 17.85 -10.66 -0.61
CA VAL A 75 18.76 -11.49 0.16
C VAL A 75 18.73 -12.89 -0.43
N LEU A 76 19.82 -13.31 -1.05
CA LEU A 76 19.93 -14.56 -1.81
C LEU A 76 20.80 -15.57 -1.07
N CYS A 77 20.44 -16.85 -1.17
CA CYS A 77 21.12 -17.92 -0.43
C CYS A 77 22.36 -18.46 -1.14
N HIS A 78 22.39 -18.44 -2.48
CA HIS A 78 23.51 -18.98 -3.27
C HIS A 78 23.93 -18.05 -4.41
N ILE A 79 24.60 -16.95 -4.07
CA ILE A 79 25.01 -15.92 -5.04
C ILE A 79 25.90 -16.50 -6.16
N GLU A 80 26.87 -17.36 -5.84
CA GLU A 80 27.81 -17.87 -6.84
C GLU A 80 27.14 -18.76 -7.89
N SER A 81 26.12 -19.54 -7.51
CA SER A 81 25.40 -20.44 -8.41
C SER A 81 24.23 -19.77 -9.12
N ASP A 82 23.56 -18.82 -8.46
CA ASP A 82 22.33 -18.21 -8.99
C ASP A 82 22.60 -16.95 -9.82
N LEU A 83 23.69 -16.25 -9.52
CA LEU A 83 24.02 -14.98 -10.17
C LEU A 83 25.26 -15.09 -11.06
N GLN A 84 25.29 -14.21 -12.06
CA GLN A 84 26.45 -13.94 -12.88
C GLN A 84 26.87 -12.49 -12.68
N LEU A 85 28.12 -12.27 -12.27
CA LEU A 85 28.71 -10.94 -12.23
C LEU A 85 28.90 -10.43 -13.67
N THR A 86 28.24 -9.32 -14.01
CA THR A 86 28.32 -8.69 -15.34
C THR A 86 29.18 -7.45 -15.35
N SER A 87 29.28 -6.76 -14.22
CA SER A 87 30.07 -5.53 -14.12
C SER A 87 30.61 -5.34 -12.70
N ARG A 88 31.88 -4.95 -12.63
CA ARG A 88 32.56 -4.47 -11.43
C ARG A 88 33.07 -3.06 -11.74
N ARG A 89 32.56 -2.08 -11.01
CA ARG A 89 32.98 -0.67 -11.13
C ARG A 89 33.45 -0.17 -9.78
N ASP A 90 34.61 0.44 -9.76
CA ASP A 90 35.06 1.21 -8.61
C ASP A 90 34.34 2.55 -8.60
N LEU A 91 33.75 2.93 -7.47
CA LEU A 91 33.02 4.18 -7.32
C LEU A 91 33.89 5.19 -6.59
N LEU A 92 33.81 6.46 -7.00
CA LEU A 92 34.39 7.57 -6.25
C LEU A 92 33.71 7.66 -4.89
N TYR A 93 34.50 7.49 -3.83
CA TYR A 93 34.03 7.45 -2.46
C TYR A 93 34.01 8.84 -1.81
N HIS A 94 33.32 8.95 -0.66
CA HIS A 94 33.20 10.18 0.11
C HIS A 94 34.48 10.51 0.90
N GLU A 95 34.59 11.77 1.32
CA GLU A 95 35.80 12.36 1.94
C GLU A 95 36.17 11.72 3.30
N THR A 96 35.24 11.03 3.95
CA THR A 96 35.42 10.44 5.28
C THR A 96 35.62 8.92 5.20
N ASN A 97 36.72 8.40 5.76
CA ASN A 97 37.03 6.97 5.91
C ASN A 97 36.05 6.17 6.80
N LEU A 98 34.85 6.69 7.06
CA LEU A 98 33.98 6.17 8.10
C LEU A 98 32.54 6.13 7.62
N PHE A 99 32.00 4.92 7.50
CA PHE A 99 30.67 4.70 8.05
C PHE A 99 30.69 5.02 9.55
N PRO A 100 29.66 5.67 10.12
CA PRO A 100 29.51 5.75 11.57
C PRO A 100 29.70 4.36 12.18
N GLY A 101 30.76 4.17 13.00
CA GLY A 101 31.09 2.87 13.61
C GLY A 101 32.27 2.09 13.00
N GLN A 102 32.93 2.56 11.94
CA GLN A 102 34.21 1.97 11.48
C GLN A 102 35.40 2.51 12.29
N GLY A 103 35.98 1.67 13.15
CA GLY A 103 37.25 1.96 13.81
C GLY A 103 38.40 2.13 12.81
N VAL A 104 39.18 3.20 12.97
CA VAL A 104 40.40 3.46 12.20
C VAL A 104 41.55 2.64 12.78
N PRO A 105 42.28 1.81 12.01
CA PRO A 105 43.52 1.23 12.46
C PRO A 105 44.55 2.34 12.74
N GLY A 106 44.85 2.61 14.01
CA GLY A 106 45.90 3.54 14.44
C GLY A 106 45.48 5.01 14.68
N GLY A 107 44.19 5.34 14.70
CA GLY A 107 43.70 6.68 15.05
C GLY A 107 43.58 6.91 16.57
N PRO A 108 43.76 8.14 17.09
CA PRO A 108 43.58 8.44 18.50
C PRO A 108 42.09 8.32 18.86
N SER A 109 41.81 7.47 19.86
CA SER A 109 40.53 7.26 20.56
C SER A 109 39.29 7.57 19.72
N ALA A 110 38.77 6.53 19.04
CA ALA A 110 37.42 6.54 18.51
C ALA A 110 36.46 7.02 19.61
N THR A 111 35.83 8.17 19.39
CA THR A 111 34.69 8.61 20.19
C THR A 111 33.75 7.42 20.28
N SER A 112 33.50 6.98 21.51
CA SER A 112 32.76 5.75 21.78
C SER A 112 31.43 5.78 21.02
N MET A 113 31.13 4.69 20.33
CA MET A 113 29.87 4.38 19.65
C MET A 113 28.61 4.67 20.52
N MET A 114 28.81 4.80 21.84
CA MET A 114 27.80 5.16 22.84
C MET A 114 27.21 6.57 22.66
N ASP A 115 27.95 7.55 22.14
CA ASP A 115 27.52 8.96 22.14
C ASP A 115 26.71 9.37 20.91
N LEU A 116 26.81 8.63 19.79
CA LEU A 116 26.08 8.98 18.56
C LEU A 116 24.80 8.16 18.33
N HIS A 117 24.73 6.91 18.78
CA HIS A 117 23.60 6.01 18.43
C HIS A 117 23.20 5.09 19.59
N PRO A 118 22.34 5.54 20.53
CA PRO A 118 22.00 4.81 21.76
C PRO A 118 21.26 3.46 21.54
N ARG A 119 20.88 3.13 20.30
CA ARG A 119 20.16 1.89 19.95
C ARG A 119 21.06 0.78 19.36
N LEU A 120 22.31 1.09 18.99
CA LEU A 120 23.27 0.08 18.53
C LEU A 120 23.97 -0.54 19.74
N GLY A 121 23.62 -1.79 20.06
CA GLY A 121 24.15 -2.47 21.24
C GLY A 121 25.68 -2.65 21.21
N PRO A 122 26.33 -2.84 22.37
CA PRO A 122 27.79 -3.01 22.49
C PRO A 122 28.35 -4.25 21.77
N ASN A 123 27.48 -5.16 21.30
CA ASN A 123 27.82 -6.37 20.56
C ASN A 123 27.38 -6.33 19.08
N THR A 124 27.11 -5.14 18.53
CA THR A 124 26.95 -5.01 17.07
C THR A 124 28.28 -5.44 16.44
N PRO A 125 28.32 -6.50 15.62
CA PRO A 125 29.57 -6.98 15.05
C PRO A 125 30.28 -5.82 14.36
N HIS A 126 31.51 -5.53 14.80
CA HIS A 126 32.39 -4.64 14.05
C HIS A 126 32.59 -5.27 12.67
N PHE A 127 32.11 -4.57 11.66
CA PHE A 127 32.27 -4.97 10.29
C PHE A 127 33.63 -4.53 9.78
N PRO A 128 34.56 -5.45 9.48
CA PRO A 128 35.33 -5.26 8.27
C PRO A 128 34.32 -5.45 7.12
N GLY A 129 33.51 -4.43 6.84
CA GLY A 129 32.98 -4.30 5.49
C GLY A 129 34.17 -4.39 4.54
N PRO A 130 33.99 -4.74 3.24
CA PRO A 130 35.08 -4.60 2.29
C PRO A 130 35.69 -3.23 2.54
N MET A 131 36.99 -3.16 2.89
CA MET A 131 37.67 -1.88 3.08
C MET A 131 37.34 -1.11 1.82
N ILE A 132 36.46 -0.10 1.93
CA ILE A 132 36.01 0.60 0.74
C ILE A 132 37.24 1.40 0.35
N PRO A 133 37.85 1.11 -0.80
CA PRO A 133 39.11 1.75 -1.13
C PRO A 133 38.85 3.26 -1.15
N ALA A 134 39.55 3.99 -0.29
CA ALA A 134 39.50 5.44 -0.30
C ALA A 134 40.13 5.88 -1.61
N TYR A 135 39.30 6.31 -2.57
CA TYR A 135 39.78 6.89 -3.80
C TYR A 135 40.04 8.38 -3.55
N PRO A 136 41.31 8.82 -3.49
CA PRO A 136 41.59 10.23 -3.34
C PRO A 136 41.01 11.01 -4.53
N SER A 137 40.68 12.27 -4.30
CA SER A 137 40.30 13.17 -5.39
C SER A 137 41.29 13.07 -6.55
N PRO A 138 40.81 13.01 -7.81
CA PRO A 138 41.70 13.02 -8.97
C PRO A 138 42.66 14.22 -8.95
N PRO A 139 43.89 14.09 -9.46
CA PRO A 139 44.82 15.20 -9.54
C PRO A 139 44.19 16.42 -10.22
N GLY A 140 44.25 17.59 -9.57
CA GLY A 140 43.67 18.83 -10.08
C GLY A 140 42.20 19.08 -9.73
N TRP A 141 41.54 18.17 -9.00
CA TRP A 141 40.19 18.42 -8.47
C TRP A 141 40.18 19.64 -7.54
N LYS A 142 39.25 20.56 -7.80
CA LYS A 142 39.00 21.75 -6.97
C LYS A 142 37.55 21.70 -6.49
N GLY A 143 37.33 21.63 -5.18
CA GLY A 143 36.01 21.59 -4.55
C GLY A 143 35.90 20.49 -3.49
N ARG A 144 34.82 20.53 -2.70
CA ARG A 144 34.53 19.50 -1.68
C ARG A 144 34.08 18.20 -2.34
N GLN A 145 34.54 17.05 -1.82
CA GLN A 145 33.89 15.77 -2.12
C GLN A 145 32.57 15.67 -1.33
N ARG A 146 31.77 14.65 -1.67
CA ARG A 146 30.58 14.30 -0.88
C ARG A 146 31.01 13.86 0.52
N ASN A 147 30.24 14.23 1.53
CA ASN A 147 30.34 13.71 2.89
C ASN A 147 29.30 12.58 3.10
N PHE A 148 29.30 11.96 4.27
CA PHE A 148 28.36 10.87 4.59
C PHE A 148 26.89 11.31 4.52
N ALA A 149 26.59 12.52 4.97
CA ALA A 149 25.22 13.04 4.97
C ALA A 149 24.70 13.26 3.52
N ASP A 150 25.56 13.76 2.63
CA ASP A 150 25.27 13.86 1.19
C ASP A 150 24.96 12.46 0.59
N VAL A 151 25.73 11.43 0.97
CA VAL A 151 25.52 10.05 0.48
C VAL A 151 24.26 9.42 1.07
N ALA A 152 23.98 9.63 2.36
CA ALA A 152 22.81 9.12 3.04
C ALA A 152 21.52 9.71 2.44
N PHE A 153 21.47 11.03 2.26
CA PHE A 153 20.33 11.71 1.63
C PHE A 153 20.08 11.19 0.21
N GLU A 154 21.14 11.06 -0.60
CA GLU A 154 21.02 10.52 -1.96
C GLU A 154 20.58 9.05 -1.99
N SER A 155 20.96 8.26 -0.97
CA SER A 155 20.51 6.88 -0.84
C SER A 155 19.02 6.79 -0.51
N ILE A 156 18.52 7.66 0.37
CA ILE A 156 17.08 7.78 0.66
C ILE A 156 16.34 8.18 -0.62
N ARG A 157 16.79 9.25 -1.27
CA ARG A 157 16.17 9.78 -2.49
C ARG A 157 16.10 8.73 -3.60
N ALA A 158 17.18 7.97 -3.82
CA ALA A 158 17.20 6.89 -4.79
C ALA A 158 16.23 5.76 -4.42
N GLY A 159 16.14 5.43 -3.13
CA GLY A 159 15.24 4.39 -2.67
C GLY A 159 13.76 4.71 -2.88
N MET A 160 13.41 5.98 -2.68
CA MET A 160 12.05 6.51 -2.86
C MET A 160 11.55 6.51 -4.31
N TRP A 161 12.43 6.29 -5.31
CA TRP A 161 12.02 6.15 -6.72
C TRP A 161 11.01 5.01 -6.93
N HIS A 162 10.94 4.06 -6.01
CA HIS A 162 10.08 2.90 -6.09
C HIS A 162 8.88 2.95 -5.13
N ASN A 163 8.60 4.09 -4.48
CA ASN A 163 7.49 4.21 -3.53
C ASN A 163 6.10 4.19 -4.21
N HIS A 164 6.04 4.56 -5.49
CA HIS A 164 4.80 4.61 -6.25
C HIS A 164 4.74 3.48 -7.27
N PHE A 165 3.53 3.11 -7.68
CA PHE A 165 3.31 2.14 -8.75
C PHE A 165 4.14 2.53 -10.01
N PRO A 166 4.85 1.59 -10.65
CA PRO A 166 4.81 0.14 -10.47
C PRO A 166 5.79 -0.41 -9.40
N GLY A 167 6.48 0.43 -8.64
CA GLY A 167 7.52 -0.01 -7.70
C GLY A 167 8.71 -0.68 -8.38
N GLU A 168 9.30 -1.70 -7.75
CA GLU A 168 10.37 -2.50 -8.35
C GLU A 168 9.83 -3.49 -9.38
N SER A 169 9.82 -3.08 -10.65
CA SER A 169 9.29 -3.86 -11.77
C SER A 169 10.02 -5.18 -12.06
N ARG A 170 11.27 -5.36 -11.58
CA ARG A 170 12.02 -6.61 -11.73
C ARG A 170 11.50 -7.72 -10.80
N VAL A 171 10.74 -7.36 -9.76
CA VAL A 171 10.10 -8.30 -8.85
C VAL A 171 8.67 -8.55 -9.33
N ILE A 172 8.43 -9.75 -9.84
CA ILE A 172 7.12 -10.17 -10.36
C ILE A 172 6.39 -10.91 -9.26
N LEU A 173 5.34 -10.29 -8.71
CA LEU A 173 4.54 -10.86 -7.63
C LEU A 173 3.61 -11.97 -8.14
N ASP A 174 3.57 -13.06 -7.37
CA ASP A 174 2.60 -14.14 -7.55
C ASP A 174 1.41 -13.95 -6.60
N TYR A 175 0.33 -13.40 -7.13
CA TYR A 175 -0.89 -13.15 -6.36
C TYR A 175 -1.64 -14.44 -5.97
N SER A 176 -1.34 -15.56 -6.61
CA SER A 176 -2.00 -16.84 -6.29
C SER A 176 -1.49 -17.49 -5.00
N SER A 177 -0.35 -17.00 -4.50
CA SER A 177 0.32 -17.42 -3.26
C SER A 177 0.50 -16.28 -2.25
N ILE A 178 -0.27 -15.19 -2.36
CA ILE A 178 -0.21 -14.08 -1.39
C ILE A 178 -0.74 -14.54 -0.02
N VAL A 179 -0.08 -14.13 1.06
CA VAL A 179 -0.56 -14.33 2.43
C VAL A 179 -0.69 -12.96 3.10
N SER A 180 -1.77 -12.75 3.84
CA SER A 180 -2.02 -11.49 4.53
C SER A 180 -2.40 -11.71 5.97
N ALA A 181 -1.65 -11.09 6.88
CA ALA A 181 -1.97 -11.04 8.31
C ALA A 181 -3.24 -10.21 8.60
N TYR A 182 -3.80 -9.53 7.60
CA TYR A 182 -5.08 -8.84 7.70
C TYR A 182 -6.29 -9.76 7.60
N ASP A 183 -6.12 -11.03 7.23
CA ASP A 183 -7.24 -11.97 7.16
C ASP A 183 -7.92 -12.13 8.54
N GLU A 184 -9.25 -12.17 8.53
CA GLU A 184 -10.08 -12.23 9.74
C GLU A 184 -9.98 -13.58 10.47
N THR A 185 -9.42 -14.62 9.83
CA THR A 185 -9.11 -15.90 10.49
C THR A 185 -8.09 -15.76 11.62
N TYR A 186 -7.27 -14.70 11.59
CA TYR A 186 -6.30 -14.36 12.63
C TYR A 186 -6.93 -13.46 13.69
N SER A 187 -7.85 -14.01 14.48
CA SER A 187 -8.71 -13.21 15.38
C SER A 187 -7.92 -12.40 16.41
N SER A 188 -6.77 -12.89 16.89
CA SER A 188 -5.92 -12.10 17.80
C SER A 188 -5.47 -10.79 17.17
N LEU A 189 -5.12 -10.81 15.88
CA LEU A 189 -4.69 -9.63 15.12
C LEU A 189 -5.86 -8.71 14.77
N VAL A 190 -7.07 -9.25 14.62
CA VAL A 190 -8.29 -8.44 14.43
C VAL A 190 -8.54 -7.58 15.66
N HIS A 191 -8.43 -8.16 16.86
CA HIS A 191 -8.62 -7.43 18.11
C HIS A 191 -7.50 -6.41 18.35
N ASP A 192 -6.26 -6.78 18.07
CA ASP A 192 -5.09 -5.92 18.30
C ASP A 192 -5.12 -4.63 17.48
N ARG A 193 -5.68 -4.68 16.26
CA ARG A 193 -5.76 -3.52 15.35
C ARG A 193 -7.00 -2.64 15.51
N GLN A 194 -7.93 -2.97 16.41
CA GLN A 194 -9.14 -2.16 16.60
C GLN A 194 -8.80 -0.78 17.17
N GLY A 195 -9.20 0.28 16.44
CA GLY A 195 -8.95 1.66 16.86
C GLY A 195 -7.48 2.10 16.76
N VAL A 196 -6.62 1.26 16.17
CA VAL A 196 -5.21 1.57 15.93
C VAL A 196 -5.06 2.02 14.46
N PRO A 197 -4.36 3.12 14.16
CA PRO A 197 -4.05 3.49 12.78
C PRO A 197 -3.18 2.44 12.10
N ARG A 198 -3.36 2.19 10.79
CA ARG A 198 -2.62 1.15 10.05
C ARG A 198 -1.11 1.27 10.17
N MET A 199 -0.62 2.50 10.17
CA MET A 199 0.80 2.83 10.33
C MET A 199 1.42 2.23 11.59
N LYS A 200 0.61 1.95 12.62
CA LYS A 200 1.02 1.40 13.91
C LYS A 200 0.66 -0.08 14.09
N HIS A 201 0.05 -0.73 13.10
CA HIS A 201 -0.27 -2.15 13.21
C HIS A 201 1.01 -2.98 13.34
N ARG A 202 1.03 -3.95 14.25
CA ARG A 202 2.16 -4.87 14.45
C ARG A 202 1.65 -6.29 14.52
N LEU A 203 2.53 -7.27 14.36
CA LEU A 203 2.19 -8.68 14.57
C LEU A 203 2.66 -9.20 15.93
N ASN A 204 3.35 -8.40 16.72
CA ASN A 204 3.97 -8.80 17.99
C ASN A 204 2.99 -9.33 19.05
N ASN A 205 1.72 -8.93 18.99
CA ASN A 205 0.66 -9.37 19.90
C ASN A 205 -0.14 -10.58 19.37
N ILE A 206 0.32 -11.24 18.31
CA ILE A 206 -0.31 -12.44 17.75
C ILE A 206 -0.37 -13.58 18.78
N SER A 207 -1.49 -14.31 18.82
CA SER A 207 -1.60 -15.50 19.66
C SER A 207 -0.69 -16.62 19.14
N ALA A 208 -0.22 -17.51 20.01
CA ALA A 208 0.60 -18.66 19.57
C ALA A 208 -0.12 -19.55 18.53
N GLY A 209 -1.45 -19.68 18.66
CA GLY A 209 -2.29 -20.42 17.71
C GLY A 209 -2.38 -19.72 16.35
N ASP A 210 -2.60 -18.41 16.33
CA ASP A 210 -2.62 -17.62 15.09
C ASP A 210 -1.25 -17.57 14.42
N MET A 211 -0.17 -17.45 15.20
CA MET A 211 1.20 -17.47 14.69
C MET A 211 1.52 -18.79 13.98
N SER A 212 1.17 -19.91 14.60
CA SER A 212 1.35 -21.24 14.00
C SER A 212 0.50 -21.41 12.74
N ARG A 213 -0.75 -20.93 12.72
CA ARG A 213 -1.61 -20.94 11.52
C ARG A 213 -1.01 -20.09 10.40
N LEU A 214 -0.57 -18.87 10.70
CA LEU A 214 0.02 -17.95 9.73
C LEU A 214 1.31 -18.51 9.13
N LYS A 215 2.19 -19.06 9.97
CA LYS A 215 3.40 -19.75 9.50
C LYS A 215 3.06 -20.94 8.59
N THR A 216 2.11 -21.77 8.99
CA THR A 216 1.67 -22.91 8.18
C THR A 216 1.11 -22.43 6.82
N GLU A 217 0.28 -21.38 6.80
CA GLU A 217 -0.23 -20.81 5.55
C GLU A 217 0.92 -20.32 4.65
N MET A 218 1.89 -19.59 5.20
CA MET A 218 3.08 -19.13 4.46
C MET A 218 3.88 -20.27 3.83
N GLU A 219 4.02 -21.39 4.52
CA GLU A 219 4.76 -22.55 3.99
C GLU A 219 3.95 -23.34 2.95
N GLU A 220 2.64 -23.52 3.17
CA GLU A 220 1.77 -24.29 2.27
C GLU A 220 1.59 -23.61 0.90
N VAL A 221 1.44 -22.29 0.84
CA VAL A 221 1.30 -21.57 -0.44
C VAL A 221 2.55 -21.65 -1.33
N LEU A 222 3.70 -22.00 -0.74
CA LEU A 222 4.98 -22.16 -1.43
C LEU A 222 5.23 -23.59 -1.94
N LYS A 223 4.54 -24.59 -1.34
CA LYS A 223 4.61 -26.00 -1.74
C LYS A 223 3.77 -26.28 -2.99
N THR A 224 2.66 -25.57 -3.16
CA THR A 224 1.84 -25.68 -4.36
C THR A 224 2.56 -25.05 -5.55
N GLY A 225 2.68 -25.78 -6.66
CA GLY A 225 3.22 -25.22 -7.90
C GLY A 225 2.37 -24.03 -8.39
N ARG A 226 3.02 -23.06 -9.06
CA ARG A 226 2.35 -21.85 -9.54
C ARG A 226 1.26 -22.21 -10.55
N PRO A 227 -0.03 -21.96 -10.27
CA PRO A 227 -1.07 -22.14 -11.26
C PRO A 227 -0.87 -21.16 -12.41
N ALA A 228 -1.40 -21.50 -13.59
CA ALA A 228 -1.41 -20.56 -14.71
C ALA A 228 -2.17 -19.29 -14.31
N PRO A 229 -1.63 -18.08 -14.57
CA PRO A 229 -2.31 -16.84 -14.21
C PRO A 229 -3.70 -16.78 -14.85
N SER A 230 -4.73 -16.74 -14.01
CA SER A 230 -6.11 -16.73 -14.46
C SER A 230 -6.67 -15.30 -14.56
N VAL A 231 -6.11 -14.39 -13.75
CA VAL A 231 -6.53 -13.00 -13.59
C VAL A 231 -5.30 -12.11 -13.36
N ASN A 232 -5.27 -10.94 -14.01
CA ASN A 232 -4.25 -9.93 -13.73
C ASN A 232 -4.63 -9.09 -12.49
N TRP A 233 -4.46 -9.68 -11.31
CA TRP A 233 -4.80 -9.06 -10.02
C TRP A 233 -4.09 -7.72 -9.79
N ARG A 234 -2.84 -7.59 -10.24
CA ARG A 234 -2.04 -6.35 -10.16
C ARG A 234 -2.74 -5.18 -10.83
N SER A 235 -3.12 -5.36 -12.10
CA SER A 235 -3.79 -4.30 -12.86
C SER A 235 -5.18 -4.00 -12.32
N LEU A 236 -5.89 -5.03 -11.87
CA LEU A 236 -7.23 -4.87 -11.31
C LEU A 236 -7.23 -4.04 -10.01
N LEU A 237 -6.33 -4.33 -9.08
CA LEU A 237 -6.16 -3.54 -7.85
C LEU A 237 -5.76 -2.10 -8.17
N GLN A 238 -4.84 -1.92 -9.11
CA GLN A 238 -4.39 -0.58 -9.52
C GLN A 238 -5.52 0.23 -10.19
N ASP A 239 -6.39 -0.38 -10.99
CA ASP A 239 -7.51 0.32 -11.64
C ASP A 239 -8.48 0.92 -10.62
N ILE A 240 -8.77 0.19 -9.54
CA ILE A 240 -9.62 0.68 -8.44
C ILE A 240 -8.97 1.88 -7.75
N ILE A 241 -7.68 1.79 -7.42
CA ILE A 241 -6.93 2.87 -6.80
C ILE A 241 -6.90 4.09 -7.73
N SER A 242 -6.56 3.91 -9.00
CA SER A 242 -6.50 4.99 -10.00
C SER A 242 -7.86 5.61 -10.31
N ARG A 243 -8.96 4.84 -10.19
CA ARG A 243 -10.31 5.37 -10.39
C ARG A 243 -10.74 6.27 -9.23
N TYR A 244 -10.50 5.88 -7.98
CA TYR A 244 -11.10 6.56 -6.83
C TYR A 244 -10.11 7.39 -6.00
N GLY A 245 -8.83 7.05 -5.95
CA GLY A 245 -7.88 7.54 -4.95
C GLY A 245 -7.73 9.06 -4.92
N GLU A 246 -7.32 9.66 -6.05
CA GLU A 246 -7.18 11.11 -6.17
C GLU A 246 -8.54 11.83 -6.13
N ARG A 247 -9.59 11.22 -6.68
CA ARG A 247 -10.94 11.83 -6.73
C ARG A 247 -11.57 11.97 -5.34
N LEU A 248 -11.37 10.98 -4.47
CA LEU A 248 -11.78 11.03 -3.06
C LEU A 248 -10.99 12.10 -2.30
N GLU A 249 -9.69 12.20 -2.53
CA GLU A 249 -8.83 13.22 -1.93
C GLU A 249 -9.25 14.64 -2.34
N GLU A 250 -9.52 14.86 -3.63
CA GLU A 250 -10.06 16.13 -4.14
C GLU A 250 -11.43 16.46 -3.56
N LEU A 251 -12.31 15.46 -3.42
CA LEU A 251 -13.63 15.63 -2.83
C LEU A 251 -13.53 16.01 -1.34
N ARG A 252 -12.67 15.32 -0.57
CA ARG A 252 -12.36 15.66 0.82
C ARG A 252 -11.80 17.08 0.92
N TYR A 253 -10.86 17.45 0.06
CA TYR A 253 -10.30 18.80 0.02
C TYR A 253 -11.41 19.86 -0.20
N LEU A 254 -12.28 19.65 -1.20
CA LEU A 254 -13.40 20.53 -1.50
C LEU A 254 -14.36 20.66 -0.31
N LEU A 255 -14.72 19.56 0.35
CA LEU A 255 -15.63 19.54 1.50
C LEU A 255 -15.04 20.18 2.76
N ARG A 256 -13.71 20.34 2.83
CA ARG A 256 -13.01 21.02 3.92
C ARG A 256 -12.85 22.53 3.69
N ARG A 257 -13.15 23.05 2.49
CA ARG A 257 -13.01 24.48 2.17
C ARG A 257 -13.95 25.31 3.04
N SER A 258 -13.40 26.29 3.74
CA SER A 258 -14.15 27.25 4.56
C SER A 258 -14.30 28.63 3.91
N ASP A 259 -13.59 28.85 2.81
CA ASP A 259 -13.55 30.08 2.01
C ASP A 259 -14.57 30.11 0.86
N LEU A 260 -15.31 29.02 0.64
CA LEU A 260 -16.38 28.91 -0.36
C LEU A 260 -17.75 28.82 0.31
N ASP A 261 -18.77 29.34 -0.37
CA ASP A 261 -20.17 29.18 0.04
C ASP A 261 -20.60 27.70 -0.02
N ALA A 262 -21.47 27.28 0.90
CA ALA A 262 -21.90 25.88 1.02
C ALA A 262 -22.60 25.39 -0.26
N GLU A 263 -23.37 26.25 -0.91
CA GLU A 263 -24.04 25.98 -2.19
C GLU A 263 -23.04 25.67 -3.30
N ALA A 264 -21.94 26.44 -3.36
CA ALA A 264 -20.88 26.23 -4.33
C ALA A 264 -20.10 24.93 -4.07
N ILE A 265 -19.86 24.61 -2.79
CA ILE A 265 -19.26 23.33 -2.37
C ILE A 265 -20.16 22.17 -2.78
N VAL A 266 -21.45 22.22 -2.46
CA VAL A 266 -22.42 21.16 -2.80
C VAL A 266 -22.53 20.97 -4.31
N ALA A 267 -22.63 22.05 -5.09
CA ALA A 267 -22.71 21.96 -6.55
C ALA A 267 -21.46 21.29 -7.16
N LYS A 268 -20.26 21.68 -6.70
CA LYS A 268 -18.99 21.09 -7.17
C LYS A 268 -18.79 19.66 -6.69
N ALA A 269 -19.18 19.35 -5.46
CA ALA A 269 -19.09 18.00 -4.91
C ALA A 269 -20.02 17.05 -5.65
N ARG A 270 -21.24 17.50 -5.96
CA ARG A 270 -22.20 16.79 -6.79
C ARG A 270 -21.63 16.46 -8.18
N GLU A 271 -20.98 17.43 -8.83
CA GLU A 271 -20.31 17.21 -10.12
C GLU A 271 -19.22 16.13 -10.01
N LYS A 272 -18.34 16.22 -8.99
CA LYS A 272 -17.27 15.24 -8.77
C LYS A 272 -17.80 13.82 -8.54
N ILE A 273 -18.88 13.69 -7.78
CA ILE A 273 -19.52 12.40 -7.51
C ILE A 273 -20.19 11.85 -8.76
N LEU A 274 -20.89 12.71 -9.52
CA LEU A 274 -21.45 12.33 -10.80
C LEU A 274 -20.36 11.79 -11.75
N ILE A 275 -19.19 12.44 -11.83
CA ILE A 275 -18.06 11.97 -12.64
C ILE A 275 -17.62 10.56 -12.21
N MET A 276 -17.51 10.29 -10.90
CA MET A 276 -17.13 8.97 -10.39
C MET A 276 -18.19 7.89 -10.70
N LEU A 277 -19.47 8.25 -10.64
CA LEU A 277 -20.58 7.31 -10.86
C LEU A 277 -20.99 7.16 -12.33
N THR A 278 -20.62 8.11 -13.20
CA THR A 278 -21.05 8.16 -14.62
C THR A 278 -20.90 6.82 -15.35
N PRO A 279 -19.79 6.06 -15.22
CA PRO A 279 -19.65 4.77 -15.88
C PRO A 279 -20.72 3.72 -15.48
N HIS A 280 -21.39 3.94 -14.35
CA HIS A 280 -22.36 3.05 -13.73
C HIS A 280 -23.81 3.55 -13.89
N ILE A 281 -24.01 4.70 -14.52
CA ILE A 281 -25.34 5.25 -14.81
C ILE A 281 -25.88 4.56 -16.08
N VAL A 282 -26.55 3.43 -15.89
CA VAL A 282 -27.20 2.69 -16.97
C VAL A 282 -28.62 3.19 -17.17
N LEU A 283 -28.93 3.66 -18.39
CA LEU A 283 -30.29 4.05 -18.75
C LEU A 283 -31.23 2.83 -18.73
N PRO A 284 -32.48 2.98 -18.27
CA PRO A 284 -33.48 1.92 -18.35
C PRO A 284 -33.59 1.41 -19.78
N LYS A 285 -33.47 0.10 -19.98
CA LYS A 285 -33.79 -0.50 -21.29
C LYS A 285 -35.29 -0.35 -21.51
N SER A 286 -35.69 0.53 -22.42
CA SER A 286 -37.08 0.64 -22.87
C SER A 286 -37.58 -0.74 -23.27
N LYS A 287 -38.60 -1.26 -22.57
CA LYS A 287 -39.27 -2.49 -23.00
C LYS A 287 -39.87 -2.20 -24.37
N SER A 288 -39.32 -2.83 -25.42
CA SER A 288 -39.95 -2.85 -26.74
C SER A 288 -41.34 -3.45 -26.59
N ASN A 289 -42.36 -2.60 -26.64
CA ASN A 289 -43.76 -2.98 -26.67
C ASN A 289 -44.02 -3.75 -27.97
N SER A 290 -43.77 -5.05 -27.96
CA SER A 290 -44.31 -5.96 -28.95
C SER A 290 -45.80 -6.14 -28.67
N ILE A 291 -46.59 -5.13 -29.06
CA ILE A 291 -48.05 -5.24 -29.16
C ILE A 291 -48.34 -6.26 -30.27
N ARG A 292 -48.44 -7.54 -29.91
CA ARG A 292 -49.13 -8.53 -30.73
C ARG A 292 -50.62 -8.27 -30.60
N VAL A 293 -51.15 -7.50 -31.54
CA VAL A 293 -52.59 -7.41 -31.78
C VAL A 293 -53.10 -8.82 -32.13
N ARG A 294 -53.90 -9.43 -31.24
CA ARG A 294 -54.81 -10.52 -31.58
C ARG A 294 -56.25 -10.02 -31.53
N ARG A 295 -56.97 -10.35 -32.59
CA ARG A 295 -58.33 -9.94 -32.96
C ARG A 295 -59.29 -11.10 -32.66
N GLY A 296 -60.48 -10.80 -32.12
CA GLY A 296 -61.60 -11.72 -31.81
C GLY A 296 -61.68 -12.05 -30.31
N ASP A 297 -62.76 -11.84 -29.54
CA ASP A 297 -64.21 -11.81 -29.85
C ASP A 297 -65.00 -10.86 -28.90
N GLN A 298 -66.29 -10.70 -29.18
CA GLN A 298 -67.25 -9.66 -28.73
C GLN A 298 -67.86 -9.88 -27.31
N GLN A 299 -67.80 -8.83 -26.45
CA GLN A 299 -68.82 -8.18 -25.54
C GLN A 299 -69.90 -8.98 -24.74
N PRO A 300 -70.66 -8.39 -23.76
CA PRO A 300 -70.43 -7.24 -22.83
C PRO A 300 -71.02 -7.43 -21.37
N LEU A 301 -70.69 -6.55 -20.40
CA LEU A 301 -71.55 -5.84 -19.40
C LEU A 301 -70.84 -5.50 -18.07
N HIS A 302 -70.99 -4.23 -17.64
CA HIS A 302 -71.00 -3.60 -16.29
C HIS A 302 -70.10 -4.17 -15.16
N THR A 303 -69.34 -3.39 -14.38
CA THR A 303 -69.80 -2.31 -13.49
C THR A 303 -68.64 -1.39 -13.07
N SER A 304 -68.99 -0.14 -12.84
CA SER A 304 -68.22 0.91 -12.16
C SER A 304 -67.98 0.61 -10.67
N SER A 305 -66.78 0.91 -10.18
CA SER A 305 -66.47 1.47 -8.84
C SER A 305 -64.95 1.38 -8.66
N SER A 306 -64.22 2.50 -8.79
CA SER A 306 -63.73 3.26 -7.63
C SER A 306 -63.16 2.35 -6.54
N ASP A 307 -61.85 2.20 -6.50
CA ASP A 307 -61.14 2.36 -5.23
C ASP A 307 -59.64 2.55 -5.41
N THR A 308 -59.18 3.56 -4.68
CA THR A 308 -57.86 3.77 -4.08
C THR A 308 -56.62 3.63 -4.96
N SER A 309 -55.98 4.79 -5.12
CA SER A 309 -54.59 4.99 -5.48
C SER A 309 -53.65 4.08 -4.69
N ALA A 310 -53.40 2.87 -5.21
CA ALA A 310 -52.12 2.24 -5.06
C ALA A 310 -51.12 3.13 -5.81
N SER A 311 -50.24 3.80 -5.09
CA SER A 311 -49.05 4.42 -5.67
C SER A 311 -48.28 3.31 -6.38
N HIS A 312 -48.50 3.17 -7.69
CA HIS A 312 -47.62 2.45 -8.57
C HIS A 312 -46.25 3.14 -8.44
N SER A 313 -45.39 2.62 -7.58
CA SER A 313 -43.96 2.87 -7.69
C SER A 313 -43.60 2.44 -9.11
N THR A 314 -43.23 3.42 -9.93
CA THR A 314 -42.78 3.08 -11.28
C THR A 314 -41.49 2.28 -11.11
N PRO A 315 -41.26 1.19 -11.87
CA PRO A 315 -39.98 0.48 -11.86
C PRO A 315 -38.77 1.38 -12.19
N ASP A 316 -39.03 2.60 -12.67
CA ASP A 316 -38.05 3.61 -13.03
C ASP A 316 -37.55 4.46 -11.85
N ASP A 317 -38.18 4.45 -10.67
CA ASP A 317 -37.85 5.38 -9.57
C ASP A 317 -36.59 5.00 -8.74
N ASP A 318 -36.11 3.76 -8.82
CA ASP A 318 -34.97 3.30 -8.01
C ASP A 318 -33.61 3.44 -8.73
N TRP A 319 -33.35 4.64 -9.23
CA TRP A 319 -32.09 4.96 -9.89
C TRP A 319 -30.85 4.84 -8.95
N PRO A 320 -30.90 5.15 -7.63
CA PRO A 320 -29.73 5.00 -6.75
C PRO A 320 -29.29 3.55 -6.61
N THR A 321 -30.24 2.63 -6.40
CA THR A 321 -29.94 1.20 -6.26
C THR A 321 -29.36 0.63 -7.54
N ARG A 322 -29.88 1.01 -8.71
CA ARG A 322 -29.31 0.57 -10.00
C ARG A 322 -27.87 1.04 -10.19
N ILE A 323 -27.56 2.28 -9.84
CA ILE A 323 -26.18 2.79 -9.91
C ILE A 323 -25.30 2.08 -8.91
N TYR A 324 -25.78 1.86 -7.68
CA TYR A 324 -25.05 1.10 -6.67
C TYR A 324 -24.73 -0.30 -7.17
N ASP A 325 -25.70 -1.05 -7.69
CA ASP A 325 -25.49 -2.41 -8.19
C ASP A 325 -24.51 -2.44 -9.38
N ALA A 326 -24.63 -1.49 -10.30
CA ALA A 326 -23.70 -1.38 -11.44
C ALA A 326 -22.28 -0.93 -11.02
N CYS A 327 -22.16 -0.19 -9.92
CA CYS A 327 -20.90 0.28 -9.36
C CYS A 327 -20.22 -0.81 -8.54
N ALA A 328 -20.96 -1.43 -7.61
CA ALA A 328 -20.48 -2.38 -6.62
C ALA A 328 -19.99 -3.69 -7.25
N ASN A 329 -20.62 -4.13 -8.33
CA ASN A 329 -20.23 -5.35 -9.03
C ASN A 329 -19.10 -5.07 -10.04
N HIS A 330 -18.00 -5.80 -9.92
CA HIS A 330 -16.85 -5.64 -10.81
C HIS A 330 -16.84 -6.78 -11.85
N PRO A 331 -17.10 -6.52 -13.16
CA PRO A 331 -17.25 -7.58 -14.16
C PRO A 331 -16.05 -8.51 -14.27
N ALA A 332 -14.83 -7.99 -14.08
CA ALA A 332 -13.63 -8.83 -14.08
C ALA A 332 -13.57 -9.82 -12.89
N ILE A 333 -14.18 -9.48 -11.75
CA ILE A 333 -14.29 -10.38 -10.59
C ILE A 333 -15.34 -11.45 -10.86
N ASP A 334 -16.49 -11.09 -11.41
CA ASP A 334 -17.53 -12.06 -11.77
C ASP A 334 -16.96 -13.09 -12.77
N PHE A 335 -16.25 -12.60 -13.79
CA PHE A 335 -15.53 -13.43 -14.75
C PHE A 335 -14.40 -14.26 -14.12
N ALA A 336 -13.70 -13.72 -13.11
CA ALA A 336 -12.69 -14.46 -12.36
C ALA A 336 -13.31 -15.63 -11.56
N ARG A 337 -14.50 -15.43 -10.97
CA ARG A 337 -15.18 -16.44 -10.15
C ARG A 337 -15.70 -17.62 -10.96
N GLU A 338 -15.87 -17.47 -12.27
CA GLU A 338 -16.17 -18.60 -13.18
C GLU A 338 -14.98 -19.55 -13.36
N ARG A 339 -13.78 -19.17 -12.89
CA ARG A 339 -12.55 -19.96 -13.00
C ARG A 339 -12.19 -20.61 -11.68
N GLN A 340 -11.26 -21.57 -11.75
CA GLN A 340 -10.69 -22.20 -10.57
C GLN A 340 -9.67 -21.26 -9.91
N LEU A 341 -10.14 -20.49 -8.93
CA LEU A 341 -9.31 -19.60 -8.11
C LEU A 341 -8.68 -20.35 -6.92
N THR A 342 -7.43 -20.03 -6.59
CA THR A 342 -6.81 -20.47 -5.32
C THR A 342 -7.52 -19.85 -4.11
N ALA A 343 -7.24 -20.34 -2.90
CA ALA A 343 -7.74 -19.71 -1.68
C ALA A 343 -7.31 -18.23 -1.59
N GLN A 344 -6.09 -17.91 -2.02
CA GLN A 344 -5.54 -16.56 -2.00
C GLN A 344 -6.18 -15.64 -3.03
N GLU A 345 -6.44 -16.16 -4.24
CA GLU A 345 -7.17 -15.41 -5.26
C GLU A 345 -8.63 -15.15 -4.86
N LYS A 346 -9.28 -16.10 -4.18
CA LYS A 346 -10.62 -15.88 -3.61
C LYS A 346 -10.61 -14.78 -2.55
N ARG A 347 -9.57 -14.75 -1.70
CA ARG A 347 -9.37 -13.68 -0.71
C ARG A 347 -9.22 -12.32 -1.39
N LEU A 348 -8.38 -12.22 -2.44
CA LEU A 348 -8.23 -11.00 -3.23
C LEU A 348 -9.56 -10.55 -3.88
N ALA A 349 -10.30 -11.48 -4.48
CA ALA A 349 -11.60 -11.21 -5.08
C ALA A 349 -12.60 -10.64 -4.06
N ASN A 350 -12.69 -11.26 -2.89
CA ASN A 350 -13.56 -10.82 -1.80
C ASN A 350 -13.15 -9.44 -1.27
N SER A 351 -11.85 -9.17 -1.13
CA SER A 351 -11.34 -7.87 -0.71
C SER A 351 -11.70 -6.76 -1.70
N ILE A 352 -11.53 -7.01 -3.00
CA ILE A 352 -11.91 -6.08 -4.07
C ILE A 352 -13.41 -5.80 -4.02
N GLU A 353 -14.24 -6.84 -3.91
CA GLU A 353 -15.69 -6.68 -3.83
C GLU A 353 -16.11 -5.85 -2.61
N ARG A 354 -15.52 -6.11 -1.44
CA ARG A 354 -15.81 -5.37 -0.20
C ARG A 354 -15.42 -3.90 -0.30
N VAL A 355 -14.23 -3.61 -0.82
CA VAL A 355 -13.74 -2.24 -1.04
C VAL A 355 -14.63 -1.50 -2.04
N ASN A 356 -14.94 -2.14 -3.17
CA ASN A 356 -15.76 -1.52 -4.21
C ASN A 356 -17.19 -1.27 -3.72
N ARG A 357 -17.80 -2.21 -2.98
CA ARG A 357 -19.10 -2.02 -2.32
C ARG A 357 -19.09 -0.84 -1.34
N ALA A 358 -18.06 -0.71 -0.51
CA ALA A 358 -17.94 0.41 0.43
C ALA A 358 -17.88 1.75 -0.31
N ILE A 359 -16.99 1.87 -1.31
CA ILE A 359 -16.86 3.08 -2.13
C ILE A 359 -18.19 3.42 -2.81
N CYS A 360 -18.79 2.45 -3.50
CA CYS A 360 -20.03 2.66 -4.22
C CYS A 360 -21.21 2.97 -3.30
N SER A 361 -21.28 2.37 -2.11
CA SER A 361 -22.28 2.68 -1.10
C SER A 361 -22.16 4.14 -0.67
N THR A 362 -20.98 4.60 -0.25
CA THR A 362 -20.76 5.99 0.15
C THR A 362 -21.09 6.96 -0.99
N LEU A 363 -20.55 6.73 -2.20
CA LEU A 363 -20.78 7.62 -3.34
C LEU A 363 -22.26 7.71 -3.73
N THR A 364 -22.99 6.59 -3.69
CA THR A 364 -24.42 6.58 -4.03
C THR A 364 -25.29 7.18 -2.93
N THR A 365 -24.96 7.00 -1.65
CA THR A 365 -25.60 7.70 -0.51
C THR A 365 -25.46 9.22 -0.65
N VAL A 366 -24.24 9.70 -0.89
CA VAL A 366 -23.96 11.12 -1.07
C VAL A 366 -24.69 11.65 -2.32
N TRP A 367 -24.69 10.89 -3.41
CA TRP A 367 -25.41 11.27 -4.63
C TRP A 367 -26.94 11.27 -4.47
N ALA A 368 -27.53 10.34 -3.70
CA ALA A 368 -28.97 10.29 -3.46
C ALA A 368 -29.46 11.53 -2.68
N THR A 369 -28.70 11.93 -1.65
CA THR A 369 -29.00 13.15 -0.89
C THR A 369 -28.75 14.44 -1.70
N ALA A 370 -28.04 14.36 -2.83
CA ALA A 370 -27.82 15.49 -3.73
C ALA A 370 -29.07 15.90 -4.53
N PHE A 371 -30.09 15.06 -4.62
CA PHE A 371 -31.33 15.40 -5.35
C PHE A 371 -32.24 16.35 -4.57
N ASP A 372 -32.11 16.40 -3.25
CA ASP A 372 -32.92 17.27 -2.38
C ASP A 372 -32.37 18.71 -2.31
N SER A 373 -31.21 18.96 -2.94
CA SER A 373 -30.36 20.15 -2.74
C SER A 373 -30.86 21.47 -3.36
N GLY A 374 -32.11 21.55 -3.83
CA GLY A 374 -32.61 22.76 -4.48
C GLY A 374 -32.31 24.01 -3.65
N ASP A 375 -31.91 25.12 -4.29
CA ASP A 375 -31.36 26.39 -3.76
C ASP A 375 -31.72 26.78 -2.31
N LYS A 376 -31.26 25.99 -1.33
CA LYS A 376 -31.57 26.14 0.10
C LYS A 376 -30.26 26.21 0.88
N PRO A 377 -29.87 27.40 1.36
CA PRO A 377 -28.59 27.61 2.05
C PRO A 377 -28.39 26.74 3.29
N LEU A 378 -29.44 26.60 4.12
CA LEU A 378 -29.38 25.79 5.34
C LEU A 378 -29.22 24.30 5.05
N LEU A 379 -29.89 23.81 3.99
CA LEU A 379 -29.77 22.44 3.56
C LEU A 379 -28.37 22.16 3.01
N SER A 380 -27.81 23.09 2.23
CA SER A 380 -26.45 22.97 1.69
C SER A 380 -25.40 22.87 2.80
N LYS A 381 -25.51 23.66 3.87
CA LYS A 381 -24.61 23.57 5.03
C LYS A 381 -24.69 22.22 5.73
N TYR A 382 -25.90 21.71 5.93
CA TYR A 382 -26.10 20.37 6.51
C TYR A 382 -25.48 19.28 5.63
N MET A 383 -25.70 19.35 4.32
CA MET A 383 -25.14 18.40 3.36
C MET A 383 -23.61 18.40 3.36
N VAL A 384 -22.96 19.57 3.41
CA VAL A 384 -21.48 19.63 3.50
C VAL A 384 -20.97 18.90 4.74
N ILE A 385 -21.64 19.06 5.89
CA ILE A 385 -21.24 18.39 7.14
C ILE A 385 -21.37 16.86 7.01
N GLU A 386 -22.52 16.38 6.54
CA GLU A 386 -22.77 14.93 6.38
C GLU A 386 -21.85 14.33 5.31
N TRP A 387 -21.72 14.97 4.14
CA TRP A 387 -20.88 14.49 3.06
C TRP A 387 -19.40 14.48 3.44
N LYS A 388 -18.94 15.49 4.17
CA LYS A 388 -17.58 15.51 4.72
C LYS A 388 -17.35 14.30 5.62
N LYS A 389 -18.28 14.03 6.54
CA LYS A 389 -18.20 12.89 7.46
C LYS A 389 -18.16 11.56 6.69
N GLU A 390 -19.08 11.33 5.77
CA GLU A 390 -19.16 10.10 4.96
C GLU A 390 -17.87 9.85 4.16
N ILE A 391 -17.31 10.89 3.55
CA ILE A 391 -16.06 10.78 2.77
C ILE A 391 -14.84 10.58 3.67
N GLU A 392 -14.76 11.28 4.81
CA GLU A 392 -13.67 11.10 5.77
C GLU A 392 -13.70 9.70 6.39
N GLU A 393 -14.86 9.20 6.79
CA GLU A 393 -15.02 7.83 7.31
C GLU A 393 -14.65 6.76 6.28
N LEU A 394 -15.04 6.94 5.01
CA LEU A 394 -14.63 6.04 3.92
C LEU A 394 -13.11 6.07 3.72
N MET A 395 -12.51 7.27 3.65
CA MET A 395 -11.06 7.39 3.43
C MET A 395 -10.27 6.84 4.62
N ASP A 396 -10.72 7.07 5.85
CA ASP A 396 -10.10 6.50 7.06
C ASP A 396 -10.23 4.97 7.10
N TRP A 397 -11.33 4.42 6.60
CA TRP A 397 -11.50 2.96 6.47
C TRP A 397 -10.64 2.35 5.35
N LEU A 398 -10.52 3.03 4.21
CA LEU A 398 -9.70 2.58 3.08
C LEU A 398 -8.21 2.61 3.43
N ASP A 399 -7.78 3.67 4.11
CA ASP A 399 -6.41 3.90 4.60
C ASP A 399 -5.35 3.51 3.55
N TRP A 400 -5.53 4.05 2.34
CA TRP A 400 -4.68 3.72 1.19
C TRP A 400 -3.32 4.40 1.31
N THR A 401 -2.27 3.62 1.07
CA THR A 401 -0.87 4.07 1.18
C THR A 401 -0.52 5.19 0.22
N MET A 402 -1.25 5.34 -0.90
CA MET A 402 -1.05 6.47 -1.83
C MET A 402 -1.35 7.85 -1.24
N TRP A 403 -2.10 7.91 -0.13
CA TRP A 403 -2.37 9.15 0.59
C TRP A 403 -1.29 9.48 1.63
N ILE A 404 -0.33 8.57 1.86
CA ILE A 404 0.85 8.81 2.71
C ILE A 404 1.88 9.58 1.89
N LYS A 405 1.76 10.91 1.90
CA LYS A 405 2.62 11.85 1.17
C LYS A 405 2.65 13.19 1.90
N CYS A 406 3.60 14.04 1.52
CA CYS A 406 3.65 15.41 2.03
C CYS A 406 2.48 16.21 1.43
N ASP A 407 1.69 16.80 2.31
CA ASP A 407 0.56 17.67 1.98
C ASP A 407 0.67 18.98 2.81
N PRO A 408 0.94 20.15 2.19
CA PRO A 408 1.09 20.36 0.74
C PRO A 408 2.34 19.67 0.15
N PRO A 409 2.39 19.46 -1.18
CA PRO A 409 3.59 18.97 -1.85
C PRO A 409 4.80 19.85 -1.56
N CYS A 410 5.96 19.21 -1.43
CA CYS A 410 7.20 19.91 -1.11
C CYS A 410 7.58 20.93 -2.18
N GLY A 411 8.07 22.09 -1.72
CA GLY A 411 8.57 23.16 -2.59
C GLY A 411 9.85 22.76 -3.32
N GLN A 412 10.28 23.61 -4.26
CA GLN A 412 11.53 23.39 -4.98
C GLN A 412 12.72 23.31 -4.02
N GLY A 413 13.55 22.28 -4.16
CA GLY A 413 14.71 22.03 -3.28
C GLY A 413 14.40 21.06 -2.13
N PHE A 414 13.13 20.92 -1.77
CA PHE A 414 12.69 19.99 -0.72
C PHE A 414 12.29 18.65 -1.32
N GLN A 415 12.64 17.58 -0.62
CA GLN A 415 12.21 16.23 -0.93
C GLN A 415 11.22 15.77 0.15
N CYS A 416 10.09 15.19 -0.26
CA CYS A 416 9.23 14.50 0.69
C CYS A 416 9.94 13.22 1.10
N ILE A 417 10.19 13.02 2.39
CA ILE A 417 10.84 11.85 2.98
C ILE A 417 9.82 11.12 3.84
N LEU A 418 9.83 9.79 3.76
CA LEU A 418 9.04 8.91 4.62
C LEU A 418 9.95 8.27 5.67
N ALA A 419 9.38 8.07 6.85
CA ALA A 419 10.00 7.28 7.90
C ALA A 419 10.39 5.90 7.41
N THR A 420 11.70 5.63 7.33
CA THR A 420 12.17 4.32 6.89
C THR A 420 13.51 3.96 7.53
N TRP A 421 13.66 2.67 7.86
CA TRP A 421 14.92 2.11 8.31
C TRP A 421 16.02 2.28 7.23
N PRO A 422 17.29 2.51 7.60
CA PRO A 422 17.83 2.65 8.95
C PRO A 422 17.84 4.09 9.49
N TRP A 423 17.42 5.09 8.70
CA TRP A 423 17.82 6.47 8.94
C TRP A 423 17.14 7.13 10.14
N GLU A 424 15.85 6.91 10.33
CA GLU A 424 15.14 7.40 11.51
C GLU A 424 15.36 6.55 12.77
N VAL A 425 15.95 5.35 12.63
CA VAL A 425 16.49 4.58 13.78
C VAL A 425 17.60 5.36 14.47
N PHE A 426 18.33 6.19 13.73
CA PHE A 426 19.43 6.98 14.27
C PHE A 426 18.97 8.23 15.02
N THR A 427 17.80 8.80 14.68
CA THR A 427 17.22 9.98 15.36
C THR A 427 16.30 9.60 16.52
N GLY A 428 15.66 8.43 16.46
CA GLY A 428 14.79 7.92 17.52
C GLY A 428 13.36 8.45 17.46
N GLU A 429 13.00 9.20 16.42
CA GLU A 429 11.65 9.69 16.18
C GLU A 429 10.89 8.69 15.30
N GLU A 430 10.07 7.82 15.91
CA GLU A 430 9.37 6.72 15.22
C GLU A 430 8.00 7.11 14.63
N ASP A 431 7.51 8.31 14.95
CA ASP A 431 6.14 8.77 14.64
C ASP A 431 6.13 9.95 13.64
N VAL A 432 7.24 10.18 12.93
CA VAL A 432 7.31 11.28 11.96
C VAL A 432 6.63 10.81 10.67
N GLY A 433 5.48 11.40 10.37
CA GLY A 433 4.82 11.19 9.07
C GLY A 433 5.68 11.70 7.90
N PRO A 434 5.13 11.77 6.68
CA PRO A 434 5.84 12.36 5.55
C PRO A 434 6.28 13.80 5.84
N VAL A 435 7.58 14.11 5.68
CA VAL A 435 8.13 15.45 5.93
C VAL A 435 8.96 15.94 4.75
N CYS A 436 8.80 17.21 4.41
CA CYS A 436 9.65 17.90 3.43
C CYS A 436 10.99 18.25 4.08
N ARG A 437 12.09 17.73 3.54
CA ARG A 437 13.45 17.97 4.02
C ARG A 437 14.29 18.65 2.94
N ASP A 438 15.14 19.59 3.35
CA ASP A 438 16.09 20.27 2.45
C ASP A 438 17.54 19.90 2.79
N HIS A 439 18.16 19.17 1.86
CA HIS A 439 19.56 18.81 1.94
C HIS A 439 20.50 20.03 1.93
N ALA A 440 20.15 21.11 1.21
CA ALA A 440 20.98 22.31 1.10
C ALA A 440 21.08 23.08 2.41
N GLU A 441 20.05 23.02 3.25
CA GLU A 441 20.01 23.62 4.58
C GLU A 441 20.62 22.71 5.67
N GLY A 442 21.06 21.50 5.29
CA GLY A 442 21.63 20.52 6.23
C GLY A 442 20.58 19.72 7.00
N ASP A 443 19.33 19.78 6.57
CA ASP A 443 18.18 19.10 7.16
C ASP A 443 18.11 17.64 6.67
N ILE A 444 19.03 16.81 7.16
CA ILE A 444 19.23 15.42 6.68
C ILE A 444 18.66 14.39 7.68
N TYR A 445 18.42 14.80 8.93
CA TYR A 445 17.98 13.93 10.04
C TYR A 445 16.76 14.52 10.76
#